data_AF-A0A3A8IAY4-F1
#
_entry.id   AF-A0A3A8IAY4-F1
#
_cell.length_a   1.000
_cell.length_b   1.000
_cell.length_c   1.000
_cell.angle_alpha   90.00
_cell.angle_beta   90.00
_cell.angle_gamma   90.00
#
_symmetry.space_group_name_H-M   'P 1'
#
loop_
_entity.id
_entity.type
_entity.pdbx_description
1 polymer ?
#
loop_
_entity_poly.entity_id
_entity_poly.type
_entity_poly.pdbx_seq_one_letter_code
_entity_poly.pdbx_strand_id
1 'polypeptide(L)'
;MKARIWRKLHAEEAKRFDQVYELMGQTPGLSLGDAFGILQSGLTVQEFMARKERSQRKAAIKQARGQVDNALVADFLGAFIEQKTELSVVLAERSLLDTLLSEEAIAFTFERTGRLEKLQVVLIARRGDWERLMPNLERDAKLTQKPAQVARQPDKRPYSDPRPFLPHIGQTVKLVLRNGITVEAPLLRVGRFDVLLGEPGHELFVPLHALLRFEAPPAPADDASDDDADDSKPDAAS
;
A
#
# COMPACT_ATOMS: atom_id res chain seq x y z
N MET A 1 -20.70 29.90 28.71
CA MET A 1 -19.69 30.12 29.78
C MET A 1 -18.47 30.79 29.17
N LYS A 2 -18.24 32.09 29.42
CA LYS A 2 -16.99 32.78 29.02
C LYS A 2 -15.92 32.43 30.06
N ALA A 3 -14.89 31.68 29.67
CA ALA A 3 -13.81 31.27 30.56
C ALA A 3 -13.18 32.50 31.24
N ARG A 4 -12.94 32.45 32.54
CA ARG A 4 -12.56 33.60 33.39
C ARG A 4 -11.04 33.72 33.60
N ILE A 5 -10.24 33.21 32.64
CA ILE A 5 -8.78 33.00 32.76
C ILE A 5 -8.02 33.64 31.57
N TRP A 6 -8.34 34.90 31.24
CA TRP A 6 -7.69 35.62 30.12
C TRP A 6 -6.73 36.72 30.58
N ARG A 7 -6.67 37.01 31.88
CA ARG A 7 -6.02 38.22 32.43
C ARG A 7 -4.49 38.27 32.31
N LYS A 8 -3.84 37.30 31.65
CA LYS A 8 -2.39 37.26 31.42
C LYS A 8 -1.96 37.01 29.97
N LEU A 9 -2.91 36.99 29.01
CA LEU A 9 -2.60 36.81 27.59
C LEU A 9 -2.34 38.18 26.93
N HIS A 10 -1.41 38.23 25.98
CA HIS A 10 -1.24 39.42 25.14
C HIS A 10 -2.53 39.67 24.34
N ALA A 11 -2.83 40.93 24.03
CA ALA A 11 -4.10 41.32 23.38
C ALA A 11 -4.36 40.57 22.07
N GLU A 12 -3.30 40.28 21.29
CA GLU A 12 -3.40 39.50 20.06
C GLU A 12 -3.74 38.02 20.32
N GLU A 13 -3.23 37.44 21.40
CA GLU A 13 -3.50 36.06 21.76
C GLU A 13 -4.96 35.92 22.22
N ALA A 14 -5.44 36.83 23.07
CA ALA A 14 -6.84 36.86 23.50
C ALA A 14 -7.80 36.92 22.28
N LYS A 15 -7.50 37.77 21.29
CA LYS A 15 -8.27 37.86 20.04
C LYS A 15 -8.26 36.54 19.24
N ARG A 16 -7.11 35.87 19.13
CA ARG A 16 -7.01 34.58 18.44
C ARG A 16 -7.85 33.50 19.09
N PHE A 17 -7.86 33.46 20.42
CA PHE A 17 -8.69 32.51 21.14
C PHE A 17 -10.19 32.82 21.01
N ASP A 18 -10.60 34.09 21.05
CA ASP A 18 -12.00 34.46 20.82
C ASP A 18 -12.47 33.96 19.44
N GLN A 19 -11.64 34.15 18.41
CA GLN A 19 -11.90 33.63 17.06
C GLN A 19 -11.98 32.09 17.03
N VAL A 20 -11.14 31.40 17.80
CA VAL A 20 -11.16 29.93 17.94
C VAL A 20 -12.44 29.44 18.60
N TYR A 21 -12.88 30.08 19.69
CA TYR A 21 -14.14 29.70 20.37
C TYR A 21 -15.37 30.01 19.53
N GLU A 22 -15.35 31.10 18.75
CA GLU A 22 -16.39 31.41 17.78
C GLU A 22 -16.48 30.33 16.69
N LEU A 23 -15.33 29.93 16.14
CA LEU A 23 -15.24 28.87 15.14
C LEU A 23 -15.75 27.51 15.67
N MET A 24 -15.39 27.17 16.92
CA MET A 24 -15.90 25.97 17.61
C MET A 24 -17.41 26.06 17.88
N GLY A 25 -17.93 27.24 18.16
CA GLY A 25 -19.38 27.47 18.33
C GLY A 25 -20.16 27.28 17.02
N GLN A 26 -19.55 27.61 15.88
CA GLN A 26 -20.13 27.42 14.56
C GLN A 26 -19.97 25.99 14.01
N THR A 27 -18.98 25.24 14.52
CA THR A 27 -18.66 23.88 14.05
C THR A 27 -18.69 22.87 15.21
N PRO A 28 -19.84 22.18 15.43
CA PRO A 28 -19.97 21.17 16.47
C PRO A 28 -18.93 20.05 16.32
N GLY A 29 -18.29 19.65 17.43
CA GLY A 29 -17.32 18.55 17.47
C GLY A 29 -15.89 18.93 17.07
N LEU A 30 -15.64 20.19 16.71
CA LEU A 30 -14.28 20.68 16.45
C LEU A 30 -13.46 20.74 17.75
N SER A 31 -12.28 20.12 17.76
CA SER A 31 -11.37 20.19 18.91
C SER A 31 -10.67 21.55 18.99
N LEU A 32 -10.25 21.97 20.20
CA LEU A 32 -9.54 23.22 20.40
C LEU A 32 -8.25 23.29 19.56
N GLY A 33 -7.50 22.19 19.50
CA GLY A 33 -6.27 22.10 18.70
C GLY A 33 -6.53 22.24 17.19
N ASP A 34 -7.62 21.67 16.70
CA ASP A 34 -8.01 21.77 15.29
C ASP A 34 -8.47 23.19 14.94
N ALA A 35 -9.24 23.83 15.82
CA ALA A 35 -9.67 25.20 15.63
C ALA A 35 -8.49 26.19 15.56
N PHE A 36 -7.47 25.99 16.40
CA PHE A 36 -6.20 26.74 16.28
C PHE A 36 -5.45 26.44 14.98
N GLY A 37 -5.39 25.17 14.57
CA GLY A 37 -4.75 24.77 13.32
C GLY A 37 -5.44 25.37 12.09
N ILE A 38 -6.76 25.46 12.09
CA ILE A 38 -7.55 26.12 11.05
C ILE A 38 -7.21 27.60 11.00
N LEU A 39 -7.28 28.30 12.14
CA LEU A 39 -6.98 29.72 12.23
C LEU A 39 -5.56 30.06 11.77
N GLN A 40 -4.58 29.23 12.13
CA GLN A 40 -3.17 29.44 11.75
C GLN A 40 -2.90 29.11 10.28
N SER A 41 -3.56 28.10 9.72
CA SER A 41 -3.35 27.67 8.34
C SER A 41 -4.08 28.53 7.31
N GLY A 42 -5.09 29.29 7.72
CA GLY A 42 -5.93 30.09 6.83
C GLY A 42 -6.82 29.26 5.90
N LEU A 43 -6.92 27.94 6.14
CA LEU A 43 -7.74 27.02 5.36
C LEU A 43 -9.19 27.06 5.83
N THR A 44 -10.12 26.63 4.97
CA THR A 44 -11.48 26.32 5.43
C THR A 44 -11.46 25.11 6.36
N VAL A 45 -12.50 24.96 7.20
CA VAL A 45 -12.66 23.80 8.09
C VAL A 45 -12.58 22.49 7.29
N GLN A 46 -13.26 22.42 6.14
CA GLN A 46 -13.28 21.22 5.30
C GLN A 46 -11.89 20.87 4.75
N GLU A 47 -11.16 21.86 4.23
CA GLU A 47 -9.81 21.65 3.70
C GLU A 47 -8.81 21.23 4.77
N PHE A 48 -8.90 21.84 5.95
CA PHE A 48 -8.04 21.49 7.08
C PHE A 48 -8.31 20.05 7.54
N MET A 49 -9.57 19.69 7.73
CA MET A 49 -9.95 18.33 8.13
C MET A 49 -9.53 17.30 7.08
N ALA A 50 -9.75 17.57 5.79
CA ALA A 50 -9.27 16.70 4.71
C ALA A 50 -7.74 16.60 4.65
N ARG A 51 -6.99 17.68 4.98
CA ARG A 51 -5.52 17.64 5.09
C ARG A 51 -5.07 16.82 6.30
N LYS A 52 -5.73 16.98 7.44
CA LYS A 52 -5.46 16.21 8.66
C LYS A 52 -5.71 14.72 8.43
N GLU A 53 -6.86 14.37 7.86
CA GLU A 53 -7.22 12.99 7.52
C GLU A 53 -6.21 12.36 6.56
N ARG A 54 -5.83 13.06 5.47
CA ARG A 54 -4.77 12.58 4.56
C ARG A 54 -3.45 12.33 5.28
N SER A 55 -3.09 13.18 6.22
CA SER A 55 -1.85 13.05 7.00
C SER A 55 -1.91 11.86 7.95
N GLN A 56 -3.03 11.68 8.65
CA GLN A 56 -3.29 10.51 9.51
C GLN A 56 -3.30 9.22 8.71
N ARG A 57 -3.95 9.19 7.54
CA ARG A 57 -3.95 8.05 6.63
C ARG A 57 -2.55 7.70 6.16
N LYS A 58 -1.75 8.69 5.75
CA LYS A 58 -0.34 8.47 5.37
C LYS A 58 0.48 7.89 6.54
N ALA A 59 0.26 8.37 7.76
CA ALA A 59 0.92 7.84 8.95
C ALA A 59 0.50 6.40 9.26
N ALA A 60 -0.80 6.09 9.19
CA ALA A 60 -1.32 4.74 9.38
C ALA A 60 -0.76 3.74 8.35
N ILE A 61 -0.67 4.15 7.08
CA ILE A 61 -0.05 3.33 6.02
C ILE A 61 1.44 3.10 6.31
N LYS A 62 2.17 4.14 6.74
CA LYS A 62 3.59 4.00 7.11
C LYS A 62 3.76 3.02 8.27
N GLN A 63 2.89 3.09 9.28
CA GLN A 63 2.88 2.16 10.41
C GLN A 63 2.58 0.73 9.96
N ALA A 64 1.54 0.54 9.14
CA ALA A 64 1.17 -0.76 8.60
C ALA A 64 2.32 -1.42 7.83
N ARG A 65 3.04 -0.65 7.00
CA ARG A 65 4.25 -1.14 6.32
C ARG A 65 5.35 -1.55 7.29
N GLY A 66 5.45 -0.91 8.45
CA GLY A 66 6.42 -1.31 9.48
C GLY A 66 6.06 -2.64 10.15
N GLN A 67 4.79 -3.03 10.12
CA GLN A 67 4.27 -4.25 10.75
C GLN A 67 4.31 -5.47 9.81
N VAL A 68 4.33 -5.25 8.50
CA VAL A 68 4.45 -6.33 7.52
C VAL A 68 5.92 -6.76 7.39
N ASP A 69 6.14 -8.07 7.53
CA ASP A 69 7.44 -8.68 7.31
C ASP A 69 7.84 -8.57 5.84
N ASN A 70 9.12 -8.26 5.61
CA ASN A 70 9.69 -8.13 4.27
C ASN A 70 10.84 -9.13 4.04
N ALA A 71 11.18 -9.96 5.03
CA ALA A 71 12.29 -10.90 4.93
C ALA A 71 12.09 -11.83 3.74
N LEU A 72 10.90 -12.44 3.61
CA LEU A 72 10.60 -13.37 2.52
C LEU A 72 10.72 -12.77 1.12
N VAL A 73 10.36 -11.49 0.94
CA VAL A 73 10.51 -10.82 -0.35
C VAL A 73 11.98 -10.45 -0.60
N ALA A 74 12.69 -10.02 0.44
CA ALA A 74 14.12 -9.75 0.34
C ALA A 74 14.91 -11.02 0.00
N ASP A 75 14.57 -12.16 0.61
CA ASP A 75 15.16 -13.46 0.33
C ASP A 75 14.86 -13.91 -1.11
N PHE A 76 13.63 -13.70 -1.58
CA PHE A 76 13.25 -13.96 -2.96
C PHE A 76 14.09 -13.16 -3.97
N LEU A 77 14.25 -11.86 -3.76
CA LEU A 77 15.10 -11.01 -4.61
C LEU A 77 16.59 -11.35 -4.47
N GLY A 78 17.03 -11.70 -3.25
CA GLY A 78 18.37 -12.17 -2.95
C GLY A 78 18.73 -13.45 -3.71
N ALA A 79 17.79 -14.40 -3.81
CA ALA A 79 17.97 -15.62 -4.57
C ALA A 79 18.20 -15.34 -6.07
N PHE A 80 17.49 -14.37 -6.66
CA PHE A 80 17.73 -13.97 -8.05
C PHE A 80 19.12 -13.38 -8.27
N ILE A 81 19.61 -12.58 -7.32
CA ILE A 81 20.96 -11.99 -7.36
C ILE A 81 22.02 -13.09 -7.26
N GLU A 82 21.89 -13.99 -6.28
CA GLU A 82 22.85 -15.07 -6.04
C GLU A 82 22.93 -16.04 -7.23
N GLN A 83 21.76 -16.42 -7.78
CA GLN A 83 21.67 -17.37 -8.88
C GLN A 83 21.95 -16.74 -10.25
N LYS A 84 22.11 -15.41 -10.32
CA LYS A 84 22.20 -14.64 -11.58
C LYS A 84 21.06 -15.01 -12.54
N THR A 85 19.85 -15.06 -12.01
CA THR A 85 18.67 -15.47 -12.78
C THR A 85 18.38 -14.43 -13.87
N GLU A 86 18.15 -14.88 -15.11
CA GLU A 86 17.63 -13.99 -16.16
C GLU A 86 16.17 -13.62 -15.87
N LEU A 87 15.91 -12.32 -15.74
CA LEU A 87 14.60 -11.77 -15.39
C LEU A 87 14.00 -10.99 -16.55
N SER A 88 12.69 -11.10 -16.68
CA SER A 88 11.86 -10.17 -17.44
C SER A 88 11.40 -9.06 -16.51
N VAL A 89 11.90 -7.84 -16.74
CA VAL A 89 11.53 -6.62 -16.00
C VAL A 89 10.53 -5.84 -16.83
N VAL A 90 9.27 -5.88 -16.43
CA VAL A 90 8.17 -5.21 -17.12
C VAL A 90 8.08 -3.78 -16.62
N LEU A 91 8.18 -2.83 -17.54
CA LEU A 91 8.02 -1.40 -17.30
C LEU A 91 6.64 -0.94 -17.82
N ALA A 92 6.47 0.37 -18.03
CA ALA A 92 5.26 0.92 -18.62
C ALA A 92 5.03 0.40 -20.05
N GLU A 93 5.83 0.83 -21.03
CA GLU A 93 5.61 0.46 -22.44
C GLU A 93 6.44 -0.74 -22.94
N ARG A 94 7.41 -1.23 -22.16
CA ARG A 94 8.36 -2.26 -22.61
C ARG A 94 8.69 -3.26 -21.52
N SER A 95 9.23 -4.41 -21.92
CA SER A 95 9.89 -5.36 -21.04
C SER A 95 11.38 -5.40 -21.35
N LEU A 96 12.20 -5.52 -20.33
CA LEU A 96 13.65 -5.70 -20.45
C LEU A 96 14.02 -7.11 -20.01
N LEU A 97 15.07 -7.67 -20.62
CA LEU A 97 15.66 -8.94 -20.22
C LEU A 97 17.02 -8.66 -19.61
N ASP A 98 17.16 -8.91 -18.31
CA ASP A 98 18.37 -8.56 -17.57
C ASP A 98 18.55 -9.39 -16.29
N THR A 99 19.73 -9.29 -15.69
CA THR A 99 20.08 -9.96 -14.43
C THR A 99 20.14 -8.94 -13.31
N LEU A 100 19.42 -9.18 -12.20
CA LEU A 100 19.48 -8.30 -11.03
C LEU A 100 20.82 -8.49 -10.30
N LEU A 101 21.56 -7.40 -10.09
CA LEU A 101 22.83 -7.42 -9.36
C LEU A 101 22.69 -6.96 -7.91
N SER A 102 21.83 -5.97 -7.65
CA SER A 102 21.60 -5.48 -6.29
C SER A 102 20.24 -4.80 -6.16
N GLU A 103 19.68 -4.88 -4.95
CA GLU A 103 18.50 -4.14 -4.55
C GLU A 103 18.87 -2.99 -3.60
N GLU A 104 18.44 -1.76 -3.95
CA GLU A 104 18.51 -0.59 -3.08
C GLU A 104 17.12 -0.20 -2.58
N ALA A 105 17.04 0.72 -1.62
CA ALA A 105 15.75 1.20 -1.09
C ALA A 105 14.80 1.77 -2.16
N ILE A 106 15.35 2.43 -3.19
CA ILE A 106 14.57 3.12 -4.24
C ILE A 106 14.86 2.64 -5.66
N ALA A 107 15.83 1.76 -5.85
CA ALA A 107 16.29 1.33 -7.17
C ALA A 107 16.68 -0.15 -7.17
N PHE A 108 16.68 -0.72 -8.37
CA PHE A 108 17.31 -1.98 -8.69
C PHE A 108 18.52 -1.69 -9.59
N THR A 109 19.62 -2.41 -9.41
CA THR A 109 20.76 -2.35 -10.33
C THR A 109 20.81 -3.64 -11.12
N PHE A 110 20.72 -3.53 -12.44
CA PHE A 110 20.82 -4.65 -13.35
C PHE A 110 22.15 -4.63 -14.12
N GLU A 111 22.54 -5.78 -14.64
CA GLU A 111 23.83 -5.98 -15.31
C GLU A 111 23.97 -5.13 -16.58
N ARG A 112 22.97 -5.16 -17.47
CA ARG A 112 23.06 -4.45 -18.77
C ARG A 112 22.41 -3.07 -18.72
N THR A 113 21.27 -2.96 -18.05
CA THR A 113 20.48 -1.73 -17.94
C THR A 113 21.08 -0.75 -16.93
N GLY A 114 21.87 -1.24 -15.98
CA GLY A 114 22.36 -0.45 -14.86
C GLY A 114 21.24 -0.11 -13.88
N ARG A 115 21.28 1.11 -13.34
CA ARG A 115 20.36 1.55 -12.28
C ARG A 115 18.98 1.89 -12.83
N LEU A 116 17.95 1.24 -12.28
CA LEU A 116 16.54 1.43 -12.61
C LEU A 116 15.74 1.79 -11.36
N GLU A 117 14.91 2.84 -11.40
CA GLU A 117 14.09 3.19 -10.24
C GLU A 117 12.97 2.16 -10.01
N LYS A 118 12.76 1.73 -8.76
CA LYS A 118 11.69 0.77 -8.42
C LYS A 118 10.31 1.27 -8.85
N LEU A 119 10.10 2.58 -8.83
CA LEU A 119 8.84 3.22 -9.26
C LEU A 119 8.54 3.10 -10.76
N GLN A 120 9.51 2.67 -11.57
CA GLN A 120 9.33 2.41 -13.01
C GLN A 120 8.90 0.95 -13.27
N VAL A 121 9.24 0.04 -12.36
CA VAL A 121 8.93 -1.39 -12.46
C VAL A 121 7.45 -1.63 -12.23
N VAL A 122 6.82 -2.37 -13.13
CA VAL A 122 5.43 -2.79 -13.03
C VAL A 122 5.32 -4.24 -12.54
N LEU A 123 6.20 -5.11 -13.04
CA LEU A 123 6.25 -6.52 -12.69
C LEU A 123 7.65 -7.06 -12.95
N ILE A 124 8.11 -8.02 -12.16
CA ILE A 124 9.33 -8.81 -12.41
C ILE A 124 8.94 -10.29 -12.38
N ALA A 125 9.44 -11.05 -13.34
CA ALA A 125 9.29 -12.51 -13.38
C ALA A 125 10.57 -13.14 -13.94
N ARG A 126 10.76 -14.45 -13.72
CA ARG A 126 11.78 -15.18 -14.48
C ARG A 126 11.47 -15.10 -15.97
N ARG A 127 12.50 -15.07 -16.80
CA ARG A 127 12.35 -14.98 -18.25
C ARG A 127 11.37 -16.01 -18.82
N GLY A 128 11.58 -17.29 -18.49
CA GLY A 128 10.76 -18.39 -19.02
C GLY A 128 9.29 -18.32 -18.59
N ASP A 129 9.02 -17.87 -17.37
CA ASP A 129 7.66 -17.71 -16.85
C ASP A 129 6.94 -16.57 -17.58
N TRP A 130 7.65 -15.46 -17.79
CA TRP A 130 7.12 -14.32 -18.54
C TRP A 130 6.79 -14.68 -19.98
N GLU A 131 7.69 -15.40 -20.67
CA GLU A 131 7.48 -15.82 -22.06
C GLU A 131 6.25 -16.74 -22.20
N ARG A 132 5.99 -17.61 -21.21
CA ARG A 132 4.80 -18.47 -21.17
C ARG A 132 3.51 -17.71 -20.83
N LEU A 133 3.61 -16.73 -19.93
CA LEU A 133 2.47 -15.95 -19.46
C LEU A 133 1.99 -14.94 -20.52
N MET A 134 2.93 -14.28 -21.20
CA MET A 134 2.69 -13.14 -22.09
C MET A 134 1.55 -13.32 -23.11
N PRO A 135 1.42 -14.48 -23.81
CA PRO A 135 0.38 -14.68 -24.82
C PRO A 135 -1.04 -14.73 -24.23
N ASN A 136 -1.17 -15.06 -22.94
CA ASN A 136 -2.45 -15.28 -22.27
C ASN A 136 -2.90 -14.10 -21.40
N LEU A 137 -2.09 -13.03 -21.33
CA LEU A 137 -2.41 -11.86 -20.52
C LEU A 137 -3.48 -10.99 -21.20
N GLU A 138 -4.53 -10.67 -20.45
CA GLU A 138 -5.44 -9.59 -20.84
C GLU A 138 -4.70 -8.24 -20.78
N ARG A 139 -4.91 -7.40 -21.79
CA ARG A 139 -4.31 -6.06 -21.90
C ARG A 139 -5.34 -5.01 -22.28
N ASP A 140 -5.46 -3.97 -21.47
CA ASP A 140 -6.22 -2.77 -21.84
C ASP A 140 -5.34 -1.79 -22.63
N ALA A 141 -5.57 -1.73 -23.95
CA ALA A 141 -4.86 -0.86 -24.89
C ALA A 141 -4.94 0.64 -24.53
N LYS A 142 -5.98 1.08 -23.81
CA LYS A 142 -6.13 2.50 -23.41
C LYS A 142 -5.11 2.90 -22.34
N LEU A 143 -4.69 1.94 -21.51
CA LEU A 143 -3.71 2.14 -20.45
C LEU A 143 -2.27 1.92 -20.93
N THR A 144 -2.08 1.22 -22.06
CA THR A 144 -0.75 0.95 -22.64
C THR A 144 -0.16 2.16 -23.38
N GLN A 145 -0.99 3.12 -23.81
CA GLN A 145 -0.60 4.18 -24.76
C GLN A 145 -0.20 5.52 -24.14
N LYS A 146 -0.47 5.76 -22.85
CA LYS A 146 -0.07 7.04 -22.22
C LYS A 146 1.20 6.86 -21.42
N PRO A 147 2.34 7.46 -21.82
CA PRO A 147 3.45 7.66 -20.92
C PRO A 147 2.96 8.62 -19.84
N ALA A 148 2.47 8.07 -18.73
CA ALA A 148 2.53 8.80 -17.49
C ALA A 148 4.03 8.98 -17.25
N GLN A 149 4.55 10.19 -17.48
CA GLN A 149 5.78 10.59 -16.81
C GLN A 149 5.60 10.11 -15.38
N VAL A 150 6.53 9.29 -14.87
CA VAL A 150 6.55 8.93 -13.47
C VAL A 150 6.83 10.25 -12.76
N ALA A 151 5.77 11.05 -12.59
CA ALA A 151 5.78 12.26 -11.83
C ALA A 151 6.36 11.83 -10.51
N ARG A 152 7.43 12.50 -10.08
CA ARG A 152 8.05 12.28 -8.79
C ARG A 152 6.92 12.42 -7.77
N GLN A 153 6.32 11.29 -7.41
CA GLN A 153 5.05 11.14 -6.71
C GLN A 153 3.78 11.53 -7.53
N PRO A 154 3.01 10.57 -8.08
CA PRO A 154 1.59 10.81 -8.23
C PRO A 154 0.99 10.96 -6.83
N ASP A 155 0.39 12.12 -6.56
CA ASP A 155 -0.28 12.45 -5.28
C ASP A 155 -1.37 11.43 -4.91
N LYS A 156 -1.80 10.63 -5.89
CA LYS A 156 -2.71 9.50 -5.77
C LYS A 156 -1.95 8.22 -6.13
N ARG A 157 -1.17 7.68 -5.18
CA ARG A 157 -0.66 6.31 -5.32
C ARG A 157 -1.86 5.37 -5.27
N PRO A 158 -2.10 4.55 -6.29
CA PRO A 158 -3.32 3.73 -6.36
C PRO A 158 -3.36 2.70 -5.23
N TYR A 159 -2.25 1.97 -4.98
CA TYR A 159 -2.08 1.16 -3.78
C TYR A 159 -0.75 1.49 -3.08
N SER A 160 -0.82 1.55 -1.76
CA SER A 160 0.33 1.84 -0.90
C SER A 160 0.23 1.13 0.46
N ASP A 161 -0.97 0.75 0.85
CA ASP A 161 -1.27 -0.01 2.06
C ASP A 161 -1.21 -1.52 1.74
N PRO A 162 -0.38 -2.31 2.45
CA PRO A 162 -0.32 -3.76 2.26
C PRO A 162 -1.47 -4.51 2.96
N ARG A 163 -2.16 -3.90 3.94
CA ARG A 163 -3.17 -4.59 4.76
C ARG A 163 -4.32 -5.22 3.96
N PRO A 164 -4.87 -4.58 2.91
CA PRO A 164 -5.96 -5.18 2.15
C PRO A 164 -5.62 -6.52 1.49
N PHE A 165 -4.33 -6.85 1.32
CA PHE A 165 -3.89 -8.08 0.67
C PHE A 165 -3.71 -9.24 1.66
N LEU A 166 -3.42 -8.94 2.93
CA LEU A 166 -3.07 -9.95 3.94
C LEU A 166 -4.13 -11.05 4.12
N PRO A 167 -5.45 -10.75 4.15
CA PRO A 167 -6.48 -11.79 4.31
C PRO A 167 -6.61 -12.75 3.12
N HIS A 168 -5.98 -12.44 1.99
CA HIS A 168 -6.14 -13.16 0.73
C HIS A 168 -4.92 -14.00 0.37
N ILE A 169 -3.94 -14.15 1.28
CA ILE A 169 -2.79 -15.03 1.06
C ILE A 169 -3.29 -16.47 0.85
N GLY A 170 -2.81 -17.12 -0.21
CA GLY A 170 -3.23 -18.43 -0.68
C GLY A 170 -4.44 -18.43 -1.63
N GLN A 171 -5.12 -17.29 -1.80
CA GLN A 171 -6.29 -17.17 -2.69
C GLN A 171 -5.90 -16.63 -4.06
N THR A 172 -6.63 -17.04 -5.10
CA THR A 172 -6.52 -16.43 -6.43
C THR A 172 -7.05 -15.00 -6.38
N VAL A 173 -6.20 -14.05 -6.77
CA VAL A 173 -6.54 -12.62 -6.84
C VAL A 173 -6.34 -12.12 -8.26
N LYS A 174 -7.10 -11.08 -8.62
CA LYS A 174 -7.00 -10.39 -9.91
C LYS A 174 -6.44 -8.99 -9.70
N LEU A 175 -5.27 -8.74 -10.29
CA LEU A 175 -4.54 -7.48 -10.22
C LEU A 175 -4.57 -6.80 -11.59
N VAL A 176 -5.10 -5.58 -11.66
CA VAL A 176 -4.99 -4.74 -12.87
C VAL A 176 -3.84 -3.77 -12.65
N LEU A 177 -2.84 -3.81 -13.51
CA LEU A 177 -1.62 -3.03 -13.43
C LEU A 177 -1.73 -1.73 -14.23
N ARG A 178 -0.89 -0.75 -13.89
CA ARG A 178 -0.92 0.60 -14.49
C ARG A 178 -0.57 0.67 -15.97
N ASN A 179 0.06 -0.37 -16.52
CA ASN A 179 0.33 -0.50 -17.95
C ASN A 179 -0.80 -1.25 -18.70
N GLY A 180 -1.91 -1.54 -18.02
CA GLY A 180 -3.07 -2.22 -18.58
C GLY A 180 -3.00 -3.75 -18.55
N ILE A 181 -1.94 -4.33 -18.01
CA ILE A 181 -1.83 -5.78 -17.84
C ILE A 181 -2.72 -6.22 -16.69
N THR A 182 -3.49 -7.28 -16.90
CA THR A 182 -4.23 -7.95 -15.84
C THR A 182 -3.57 -9.28 -15.51
N VAL A 183 -3.29 -9.51 -14.23
CA VAL A 183 -2.72 -10.77 -13.73
C VAL A 183 -3.74 -11.41 -12.81
N GLU A 184 -4.07 -12.66 -13.07
CA GLU A 184 -4.91 -13.48 -12.20
C GLU A 184 -4.09 -14.70 -11.75
N ALA A 185 -3.77 -14.76 -10.47
CA ALA A 185 -2.89 -15.78 -9.91
C ALA A 185 -3.05 -15.88 -8.38
N PRO A 186 -2.65 -17.01 -7.75
CA PRO A 186 -2.63 -17.13 -6.29
C PRO A 186 -1.72 -16.08 -5.64
N LEU A 187 -2.21 -15.41 -4.59
CA LEU A 187 -1.40 -14.49 -3.79
C LEU A 187 -0.53 -15.30 -2.81
N LEU A 188 0.76 -15.41 -3.10
CA LEU A 188 1.66 -16.19 -2.26
C LEU A 188 2.09 -15.43 -1.02
N ARG A 189 2.55 -14.18 -1.18
CA ARG A 189 3.11 -13.38 -0.08
C ARG A 189 2.81 -11.90 -0.30
N VAL A 190 2.79 -11.17 0.81
CA VAL A 190 2.63 -9.72 0.84
C VAL A 190 3.83 -9.14 1.57
N GLY A 191 4.61 -8.31 0.88
CA GLY A 191 5.67 -7.52 1.49
C GLY A 191 5.20 -6.11 1.82
N ARG A 192 6.15 -5.26 2.21
CA ARG A 192 5.83 -3.88 2.62
C ARG A 192 5.41 -3.00 1.44
N PHE A 193 5.95 -3.28 0.27
CA PHE A 193 5.79 -2.44 -0.92
C PHE A 193 5.38 -3.23 -2.16
N ASP A 194 5.14 -4.52 -2.02
CA ASP A 194 5.04 -5.48 -3.10
C ASP A 194 4.22 -6.71 -2.68
N VAL A 195 3.81 -7.48 -3.67
CA VAL A 195 3.18 -8.78 -3.51
C VAL A 195 3.88 -9.79 -4.42
N LEU A 196 3.91 -11.05 -3.99
CA LEU A 196 4.33 -12.18 -4.80
C LEU A 196 3.09 -12.98 -5.18
N LEU A 197 2.89 -13.17 -6.48
CA LEU A 197 1.80 -13.99 -7.02
C LEU A 197 2.34 -15.26 -7.69
N GLY A 198 1.49 -16.24 -7.94
CA GLY A 198 1.80 -17.43 -8.73
C GLY A 198 2.02 -18.67 -7.87
N GLU A 199 2.99 -19.48 -8.24
CA GLU A 199 3.36 -20.72 -7.54
C GLU A 199 4.82 -20.65 -7.09
N PRO A 200 5.21 -21.37 -6.02
CA PRO A 200 6.61 -21.44 -5.60
C PRO A 200 7.53 -21.85 -6.76
N GLY A 201 8.57 -21.05 -7.02
CA GLY A 201 9.49 -21.20 -8.15
C GLY A 201 9.07 -20.47 -9.44
N HIS A 202 7.80 -20.09 -9.56
CA HIS A 202 7.19 -19.41 -10.71
C HIS A 202 6.51 -18.10 -10.29
N GLU A 203 7.11 -17.39 -9.34
CA GLU A 203 6.50 -16.22 -8.74
C GLU A 203 6.60 -14.98 -9.64
N LEU A 204 5.54 -14.17 -9.60
CA LEU A 204 5.49 -12.83 -10.17
C LEU A 204 5.64 -11.81 -9.04
N PHE A 205 6.69 -11.00 -9.09
CA PHE A 205 6.89 -9.88 -8.20
C PHE A 205 6.16 -8.64 -8.73
N VAL A 206 5.21 -8.12 -7.95
CA VAL A 206 4.39 -6.97 -8.33
C VAL A 206 4.47 -5.89 -7.25
N PRO A 207 5.11 -4.74 -7.53
CA PRO A 207 5.09 -3.61 -6.62
C PRO A 207 3.67 -3.05 -6.42
N LEU A 208 3.30 -2.70 -5.19
CA LEU A 208 1.98 -2.12 -4.88
C LEU A 208 1.71 -0.82 -5.65
N HIS A 209 2.76 -0.04 -5.93
CA HIS A 209 2.62 1.21 -6.67
C HIS A 209 2.23 1.00 -8.14
N ALA A 210 2.38 -0.22 -8.67
CA ALA A 210 2.03 -0.59 -10.03
C ALA A 210 0.56 -1.01 -10.17
N LEU A 211 -0.16 -1.28 -9.07
CA LEU A 211 -1.54 -1.72 -9.09
C LEU A 211 -2.50 -0.56 -9.34
N LEU A 212 -3.44 -0.70 -10.27
CA LEU A 212 -4.59 0.19 -10.43
C LEU A 212 -5.84 -0.35 -9.72
N ARG A 213 -6.04 -1.67 -9.77
CA ARG A 213 -7.19 -2.33 -9.18
C ARG A 213 -6.77 -3.67 -8.57
N PHE A 214 -7.39 -3.98 -7.45
CA PHE A 214 -7.29 -5.24 -6.74
C PHE A 214 -8.70 -5.82 -6.62
N GLU A 215 -8.87 -7.06 -7.06
CA GLU A 215 -10.09 -7.85 -6.92
C GLU A 215 -9.71 -9.17 -6.27
N ALA A 216 -10.41 -9.53 -5.20
CA ALA A 216 -10.21 -10.78 -4.49
C ALA A 216 -11.58 -11.37 -4.13
N PRO A 217 -11.67 -12.70 -3.94
CA PRO A 217 -12.84 -13.30 -3.34
C PRO A 217 -13.11 -12.70 -1.94
N PRO A 218 -14.35 -12.81 -1.42
CA PRO A 218 -14.65 -12.34 -0.07
C PRO A 218 -13.63 -12.91 0.92
N ALA A 219 -13.14 -12.06 1.82
CA ALA A 219 -12.19 -12.48 2.83
C ALA A 219 -12.75 -13.69 3.58
N PRO A 220 -11.92 -14.70 3.88
CA PRO A 220 -12.37 -15.83 4.67
C PRO A 220 -12.92 -15.28 6.00
N ALA A 221 -14.09 -15.77 6.42
CA ALA A 221 -14.58 -15.44 7.75
C ALA A 221 -13.53 -15.94 8.73
N ASP A 222 -13.11 -15.09 9.67
CA ASP A 222 -12.31 -15.56 10.81
C ASP A 222 -13.17 -16.62 11.49
N ASP A 223 -12.79 -17.90 11.38
CA ASP A 223 -13.43 -18.98 12.13
C ASP A 223 -13.31 -18.58 13.60
N ALA A 224 -14.45 -18.14 14.15
CA ALA A 224 -14.63 -18.07 15.58
C ALA A 224 -14.39 -19.50 16.06
N SER A 225 -13.25 -19.70 16.72
CA SER A 225 -12.98 -20.92 17.45
C SER A 225 -14.17 -21.19 18.37
N ASP A 226 -14.95 -22.21 18.02
CA ASP A 226 -15.88 -22.89 18.93
C ASP A 226 -15.04 -23.50 20.07
N ASP A 227 -14.69 -22.66 21.04
CA ASP A 227 -14.39 -23.09 22.42
C ASP A 227 -15.73 -23.29 23.12
N ASP A 228 -16.43 -24.36 22.77
CA ASP A 228 -17.49 -24.96 23.58
C ASP A 228 -17.31 -26.49 23.53
N ALA A 229 -16.19 -26.94 24.07
CA ALA A 229 -15.98 -28.32 24.50
C ALA A 229 -15.91 -28.36 26.03
N ASP A 230 -17.07 -28.08 26.65
CA ASP A 230 -17.42 -28.40 28.04
C ASP A 230 -18.70 -29.26 27.90
N ASP A 231 -18.89 -30.44 28.49
CA ASP A 231 -18.47 -30.89 29.80
C ASP A 231 -18.45 -32.43 29.82
N SER A 232 -17.66 -32.92 30.75
CA SER A 232 -17.32 -34.30 31.03
C SER A 232 -18.53 -35.08 31.54
N LYS A 233 -18.71 -36.30 31.05
CA LYS A 233 -19.55 -37.30 31.73
C LYS A 233 -18.98 -37.59 33.12
N PRO A 234 -19.78 -37.61 34.20
CA PRO A 234 -19.48 -38.44 35.34
C PRO A 234 -20.23 -39.78 35.23
N ASP A 235 -19.46 -40.84 35.46
CA ASP A 235 -19.95 -42.18 35.75
C ASP A 235 -20.98 -42.17 36.88
N ALA A 236 -22.06 -42.95 36.71
CA ALA A 236 -22.91 -43.37 37.81
C ALA A 236 -23.12 -44.89 37.71
N ALA A 237 -22.30 -45.61 38.46
CA ALA A 237 -22.57 -46.98 38.88
C ALA A 237 -23.42 -46.94 40.16
N SER A 238 -24.59 -47.59 40.14
CA SER A 238 -25.21 -48.38 41.23
C SER A 238 -26.52 -48.97 40.74
#